data_AF-A0A3N1AVR3-F1
#
_entry.id   AF-A0A3N1AVR3-F1
#
_cell.length_a   1.000
_cell.length_b   1.000
_cell.length_c   1.000
_cell.angle_alpha   90.00
_cell.angle_beta   90.00
_cell.angle_gamma   90.00
#
_symmetry.space_group_name_H-M   'P 1'
#
loop_
_entity.id
_entity.type
_entity.pdbx_description
1 polymer ?
#
loop_
_entity_poly.entity_id
_entity_poly.type
_entity_poly.pdbx_seq_one_letter_code
_entity_poly.pdbx_strand_id
1 'polypeptide(L)'
;MRETALGVTLHAVRAATPLTAADAVSWFTARPAGAGQTLGYTFSAGAATWLSIGPDGAVEHVSEADDVLAEAYELLLFDGERELRWLREPDGRGTTVALGEDPDHLPPGRPVTAEPAPRRGDTHRRLLAGIPQQHPRAGWTTLASDRYAAAHLPVTAVGARALTVETVEYLVEDIHGNLDVADVRTVALRGAVADARAAREQGRTTA
;
A
#
# COMPACT_ATOMS: atom_id res chain seq x y z
N MET A 1 -9.25 20.67 17.08
CA MET A 1 -10.32 20.71 16.07
C MET A 1 -9.70 20.08 14.82
N ARG A 2 -9.98 18.81 14.56
CA ARG A 2 -9.41 18.09 13.41
C ARG A 2 -10.20 18.51 12.19
N GLU A 3 -9.49 18.96 11.16
CA GLU A 3 -10.07 19.30 9.87
C GLU A 3 -10.41 17.98 9.18
N THR A 4 -11.64 17.50 9.38
CA THR A 4 -12.19 16.40 8.60
C THR A 4 -12.25 16.90 7.16
N ALA A 5 -11.43 16.34 6.27
CA ALA A 5 -11.50 16.66 4.86
C ALA A 5 -12.94 16.43 4.38
N LEU A 6 -13.65 17.51 4.06
CA LEU A 6 -15.02 17.43 3.56
C LEU A 6 -15.03 16.62 2.25
N GLY A 7 -15.80 15.54 2.22
CA GLY A 7 -16.38 14.99 0.99
C GLY A 7 -15.60 13.95 0.20
N VAL A 8 -14.41 13.49 0.63
CA VAL A 8 -13.68 12.43 -0.10
C VAL A 8 -14.22 11.06 0.30
N THR A 9 -14.64 10.26 -0.69
CA THR A 9 -15.17 8.90 -0.49
C THR A 9 -14.30 7.85 -1.16
N LEU A 10 -14.33 6.64 -0.61
CA LEU A 10 -13.69 5.49 -1.21
C LEU A 10 -14.56 4.92 -2.33
N HIS A 11 -13.96 4.70 -3.49
CA HIS A 11 -14.54 3.98 -4.61
C HIS A 11 -13.82 2.64 -4.80
N ALA A 12 -14.57 1.62 -5.19
CA ALA A 12 -14.02 0.31 -5.49
C ALA A 12 -14.60 -0.24 -6.81
N VAL A 13 -13.72 -0.80 -7.64
CA VAL A 13 -14.06 -1.51 -8.86
C VAL A 13 -13.48 -2.92 -8.83
N ARG A 14 -14.26 -3.90 -9.26
CA ARG A 14 -13.83 -5.29 -9.40
C ARG A 14 -13.61 -5.62 -10.86
N ALA A 15 -12.55 -6.35 -11.18
CA ALA A 15 -12.35 -6.90 -12.52
C ALA A 15 -13.58 -7.72 -12.95
N ALA A 16 -13.89 -7.72 -14.24
CA ALA A 16 -15.08 -8.37 -14.78
C ALA A 16 -15.07 -9.90 -14.59
N THR A 17 -13.88 -10.49 -14.59
CA THR A 17 -13.62 -11.91 -14.36
C THR A 17 -12.47 -12.07 -13.36
N PRO A 18 -12.36 -13.22 -12.67
CA PRO A 18 -11.16 -13.52 -11.88
C PRO A 18 -9.92 -13.45 -12.76
N LEU A 19 -8.83 -12.87 -12.28
CA LEU A 19 -7.58 -12.67 -13.03
C LEU A 19 -6.45 -13.49 -12.43
N THR A 20 -5.42 -13.84 -13.20
CA THR A 20 -4.15 -14.27 -12.60
C THR A 20 -3.50 -13.07 -11.90
N ALA A 21 -2.51 -13.30 -11.03
CA ALA A 21 -1.78 -12.19 -10.40
C ALA A 21 -1.12 -11.27 -11.45
N ALA A 22 -0.50 -11.83 -12.49
CA ALA A 22 0.10 -11.07 -13.59
C ALA A 22 -0.93 -10.25 -14.39
N ASP A 23 -2.10 -10.82 -14.67
CA ASP A 23 -3.20 -10.11 -15.32
C ASP A 23 -3.74 -9.00 -14.40
N ALA A 24 -3.79 -9.22 -13.09
CA ALA A 24 -4.21 -8.23 -12.10
C ALA A 24 -3.24 -7.04 -12.02
N VAL A 25 -1.93 -7.29 -12.05
CA VAL A 25 -0.91 -6.23 -12.18
C VAL A 25 -1.15 -5.44 -13.46
N SER A 26 -1.25 -6.12 -14.61
CA SER A 26 -1.46 -5.49 -15.91
C SER A 26 -2.75 -4.67 -15.97
N TRP A 27 -3.82 -5.18 -15.38
CA TRP A 27 -5.11 -4.49 -15.28
C TRP A 27 -5.02 -3.22 -14.43
N PHE A 28 -4.26 -3.25 -13.33
CA PHE A 28 -4.08 -2.09 -12.44
C PHE A 28 -3.15 -1.02 -13.02
N THR A 29 -2.11 -1.44 -13.76
CA THR A 29 -1.07 -0.55 -14.31
C THR A 29 -1.36 -0.06 -15.72
N ALA A 30 -2.44 -0.50 -16.35
CA ALA A 30 -2.95 0.04 -17.61
C ALA A 30 -3.44 1.51 -17.44
N ARG A 31 -2.50 2.44 -17.26
CA ARG A 31 -2.74 3.90 -17.14
C ARG A 31 -2.17 4.66 -18.34
N PRO A 32 -2.66 5.89 -18.61
CA PRO A 32 -1.94 6.86 -19.43
C PRO A 32 -0.59 7.21 -18.79
N ALA A 33 0.41 7.59 -19.60
CA ALA A 33 1.77 7.88 -19.16
C ALA A 33 1.83 8.93 -18.02
N GLY A 34 2.71 8.71 -17.04
CA GLY A 34 2.99 9.67 -15.94
C GLY A 34 2.60 9.22 -14.54
N ALA A 35 2.03 8.02 -14.38
CA ALA A 35 1.76 7.42 -13.08
C ALA A 35 3.08 7.22 -12.29
N GLY A 36 3.04 7.52 -10.99
CA GLY A 36 4.17 7.27 -10.09
C GLY A 36 4.52 5.78 -10.00
N GLN A 37 5.63 5.49 -9.34
CA GLN A 37 6.04 4.11 -9.05
C GLN A 37 4.93 3.38 -8.27
N THR A 38 4.54 2.20 -8.74
CA THR A 38 3.62 1.33 -8.00
C THR A 38 4.45 0.40 -7.12
N LEU A 39 4.12 0.33 -5.84
CA LEU A 39 4.78 -0.51 -4.86
C LEU A 39 3.80 -1.55 -4.35
N GLY A 40 4.29 -2.63 -3.76
CA GLY A 40 3.40 -3.61 -3.18
C GLY A 40 4.12 -4.79 -2.59
N TYR A 41 3.35 -5.78 -2.19
CA TYR A 41 3.86 -7.05 -1.73
C TYR A 41 2.94 -8.18 -2.14
N THR A 42 3.53 -9.36 -2.32
CA THR A 42 2.81 -10.63 -2.39
C THR A 42 2.95 -11.36 -1.07
N PHE A 43 1.95 -12.18 -0.77
CA PHE A 43 2.09 -13.27 0.17
C PHE A 43 2.09 -14.60 -0.58
N SER A 44 3.09 -15.43 -0.29
CA SER A 44 3.20 -16.82 -0.75
C SER A 44 3.39 -17.74 0.45
N ALA A 45 3.37 -19.06 0.21
CA ALA A 45 3.51 -20.05 1.29
C ALA A 45 4.82 -19.89 2.10
N GLY A 46 5.88 -19.35 1.47
CA GLY A 46 7.20 -19.21 2.08
C GLY A 46 7.58 -17.80 2.51
N ALA A 47 6.94 -16.75 1.99
CA ALA A 47 7.41 -15.38 2.21
C ALA A 47 6.32 -14.32 1.98
N ALA A 48 6.55 -13.15 2.59
CA ALA A 48 5.98 -11.90 2.14
C ALA A 48 7.04 -11.15 1.33
N THR A 49 6.83 -10.97 0.03
CA THR A 49 7.84 -10.40 -0.87
C THR A 49 7.38 -9.04 -1.36
N TRP A 50 8.10 -7.99 -0.98
CA TRP A 50 7.88 -6.67 -1.57
C TRP A 50 8.39 -6.62 -3.00
N LEU A 51 7.71 -5.80 -3.79
CA LEU A 51 7.98 -5.59 -5.21
C LEU A 51 7.69 -4.14 -5.60
N SER A 52 8.35 -3.67 -6.64
CA SER A 52 7.98 -2.43 -7.34
C SER A 52 7.61 -2.75 -8.77
N ILE A 53 6.59 -2.08 -9.30
CA ILE A 53 6.21 -2.16 -10.70
C ILE A 53 6.71 -0.91 -11.42
N GLY A 54 7.50 -1.13 -12.46
CA GLY A 54 7.99 -0.08 -13.36
C GLY A 54 6.84 0.53 -14.19
N PRO A 55 7.08 1.69 -14.82
CA PRO A 55 6.10 2.34 -15.67
C PRO A 55 5.74 1.53 -16.93
N ASP A 56 6.60 0.58 -17.30
CA ASP A 56 6.41 -0.40 -18.37
C ASP A 56 5.66 -1.68 -17.91
N GLY A 57 5.27 -1.73 -16.64
CA GLY A 57 4.65 -2.91 -16.04
C GLY A 57 5.66 -3.97 -15.57
N ALA A 58 6.96 -3.73 -15.68
CA ALA A 58 7.98 -4.68 -15.25
C ALA A 58 7.96 -4.85 -13.72
N VAL A 59 7.93 -6.10 -13.27
CA VAL A 59 7.96 -6.45 -11.84
C VAL A 59 9.41 -6.54 -11.38
N GLU A 60 9.78 -5.71 -10.41
CA GLU A 60 11.09 -5.73 -9.77
C GLU A 60 11.00 -6.17 -8.31
N HIS A 61 11.87 -7.09 -7.89
CA HIS A 61 11.98 -7.58 -6.52
C HIS A 61 13.41 -8.04 -6.19
N VAL A 62 13.68 -8.35 -4.92
CA VAL A 62 15.01 -8.71 -4.42
C VAL A 62 15.26 -10.21 -4.37
N SER A 63 14.23 -11.02 -4.16
CA SER A 63 14.35 -12.48 -4.07
C SER A 63 14.56 -13.11 -5.45
N GLU A 64 15.35 -14.18 -5.55
CA GLU A 64 15.45 -15.04 -6.74
C GLU A 64 14.34 -16.10 -6.80
N ALA A 65 13.30 -15.99 -5.96
CA ALA A 65 12.19 -16.92 -5.97
C ALA A 65 11.63 -17.12 -7.40
N ASP A 66 11.15 -18.34 -7.68
CA ASP A 66 10.34 -18.62 -8.86
C ASP A 66 9.22 -17.56 -8.97
N ASP A 67 8.76 -17.30 -10.20
CA ASP A 67 7.83 -16.20 -10.56
C ASP A 67 6.93 -15.76 -9.39
N VAL A 68 7.33 -14.65 -8.73
CA VAL A 68 6.75 -14.16 -7.48
C VAL A 68 5.23 -13.95 -7.56
N LEU A 69 4.71 -13.72 -8.78
CA LEU A 69 3.29 -13.56 -9.03
C LEU A 69 2.58 -14.91 -9.17
N ALA A 70 3.22 -15.92 -9.76
CA ALA A 70 2.66 -17.26 -9.91
C ALA A 70 2.49 -18.00 -8.58
N GLU A 71 3.39 -17.73 -7.62
CA GLU A 71 3.34 -18.33 -6.28
C GLU A 71 2.42 -17.59 -5.30
N ALA A 72 2.05 -16.35 -5.61
CA ALA A 72 1.25 -15.53 -4.72
C ALA A 72 -0.12 -16.18 -4.46
N TYR A 73 -0.56 -16.15 -3.20
CA TYR A 73 -1.97 -16.36 -2.85
C TYR A 73 -2.69 -15.04 -2.58
N GLU A 74 -1.95 -13.98 -2.25
CA GLU A 74 -2.47 -12.62 -2.08
C GLU A 74 -1.45 -11.64 -2.67
N LEU A 75 -1.96 -10.56 -3.27
CA LEU A 75 -1.17 -9.47 -3.82
C LEU A 75 -1.85 -8.15 -3.46
N LEU A 76 -1.06 -7.22 -2.92
CA LEU A 76 -1.45 -5.84 -2.71
C LEU A 76 -0.48 -4.90 -3.44
N LEU A 77 -1.01 -4.01 -4.27
CA LEU A 77 -0.23 -2.93 -4.90
C LEU A 77 -0.82 -1.57 -4.54
N PHE A 78 -0.02 -0.52 -4.46
CA PHE A 78 -0.46 0.85 -4.27
C PHE A 78 0.46 1.83 -5.00
N ASP A 79 -0.12 2.93 -5.48
CA ASP A 79 0.61 4.04 -6.14
C ASP A 79 0.40 5.38 -5.41
N GLY A 80 -0.19 5.33 -4.21
CA GLY A 80 -0.57 6.48 -3.39
C GLY A 80 -1.97 7.03 -3.69
N GLU A 81 -2.46 6.85 -4.90
CA GLU A 81 -3.80 7.28 -5.32
C GLU A 81 -4.81 6.13 -5.32
N ARG A 82 -4.31 4.91 -5.56
CA ARG A 82 -5.09 3.69 -5.72
C ARG A 82 -4.42 2.53 -4.98
N GLU A 83 -5.21 1.50 -4.70
CA GLU A 83 -4.72 0.22 -4.16
C GLU A 83 -5.36 -0.94 -4.92
N LEU A 84 -4.55 -1.89 -5.39
CA LEU A 84 -4.98 -3.18 -5.89
C LEU A 84 -5.01 -4.18 -4.74
N ARG A 85 -6.06 -5.01 -4.70
CA ARG A 85 -6.13 -6.22 -3.88
C ARG A 85 -6.50 -7.39 -4.76
N TRP A 86 -5.69 -8.42 -4.72
CA TRP A 86 -5.92 -9.67 -5.42
C TRP A 86 -5.80 -10.84 -4.45
N LEU A 87 -6.78 -11.74 -4.48
CA LEU A 87 -6.81 -12.95 -3.66
C LEU A 87 -7.03 -14.17 -4.54
N ARG A 88 -6.09 -15.12 -4.48
CA ARG A 88 -6.08 -16.35 -5.27
C ARG A 88 -7.22 -17.29 -4.87
N GLU A 89 -7.81 -17.89 -5.90
CA GLU A 89 -8.73 -19.01 -5.87
C GLU A 89 -7.99 -20.30 -6.28
N PRO A 90 -8.55 -21.50 -6.00
CA PRO A 90 -7.84 -22.76 -6.24
C PRO A 90 -7.37 -23.00 -7.68
N ASP A 91 -7.99 -22.35 -8.68
CA ASP A 91 -7.62 -22.45 -10.09
C ASP A 91 -6.43 -21.56 -10.50
N GLY A 92 -5.86 -20.79 -9.56
CA GLY A 92 -4.76 -19.87 -9.81
C GLY A 92 -5.18 -18.48 -10.30
N ARG A 93 -6.47 -18.26 -10.56
CA ARG A 93 -7.05 -16.94 -10.79
C ARG A 93 -7.55 -16.39 -9.45
N GLY A 94 -8.06 -15.17 -9.42
CA GLY A 94 -8.44 -14.55 -8.16
C GLY A 94 -9.34 -13.33 -8.30
N THR A 95 -10.09 -13.07 -7.24
CA THR A 95 -10.89 -11.85 -7.11
C THR A 95 -9.94 -10.65 -7.08
N THR A 96 -10.16 -9.72 -8.00
CA THR A 96 -9.29 -8.54 -8.19
C THR A 96 -10.10 -7.26 -8.00
N VAL A 97 -9.71 -6.43 -7.03
CA VAL A 97 -10.39 -5.17 -6.69
C VAL A 97 -9.37 -4.04 -6.69
N ALA A 98 -9.70 -2.93 -7.34
CA ALA A 98 -8.97 -1.67 -7.22
C ALA A 98 -9.80 -0.69 -6.40
N LEU A 99 -9.15 -0.02 -5.45
CA LEU A 99 -9.73 0.99 -4.57
C LEU A 99 -9.05 2.34 -4.83
N GLY A 100 -9.81 3.43 -4.72
CA GLY A 100 -9.32 4.76 -5.05
C GLY A 100 -10.26 5.86 -4.55
N GLU A 101 -9.77 7.07 -4.43
CA GLU A 101 -10.62 8.23 -4.07
C GLU A 101 -11.18 8.94 -5.30
N ASP A 102 -10.49 8.82 -6.44
CA ASP A 102 -10.94 9.31 -7.73
C ASP A 102 -11.42 8.11 -8.58
N PRO A 103 -12.73 8.00 -8.88
CA PRO A 103 -13.24 6.91 -9.72
C PRO A 103 -12.69 6.95 -11.16
N ASP A 104 -12.28 8.10 -11.68
CA ASP A 104 -11.74 8.22 -13.04
C ASP A 104 -10.31 7.67 -13.14
N HIS A 105 -9.64 7.50 -12.00
CA HIS A 105 -8.31 6.88 -11.92
C HIS A 105 -8.38 5.35 -11.80
N LEU A 106 -9.56 4.78 -11.51
CA LEU A 106 -9.72 3.35 -11.35
C LEU A 106 -9.71 2.61 -12.71
N PRO A 107 -9.13 1.40 -12.77
CA PRO A 107 -9.18 0.58 -13.98
C PRO A 107 -10.62 0.18 -14.33
N PRO A 108 -10.92 -0.19 -15.59
CA PRO A 108 -12.26 -0.58 -15.99
C PRO A 108 -12.74 -1.82 -15.23
N GLY A 109 -13.94 -1.78 -14.69
CA GLY A 109 -14.50 -2.88 -13.91
C GLY A 109 -15.94 -2.65 -13.46
N ARG A 110 -16.49 -3.62 -12.74
CA ARG A 110 -17.80 -3.51 -12.10
C ARG A 110 -17.66 -2.67 -10.82
N PRO A 111 -18.44 -1.60 -10.61
CA PRO A 111 -18.48 -0.89 -9.34
C PRO A 111 -18.94 -1.82 -8.21
N VAL A 112 -18.20 -1.80 -7.12
CA VAL A 112 -18.47 -2.61 -5.90
C VAL A 112 -18.28 -1.78 -4.62
N THR A 113 -18.31 -0.45 -4.72
CA THR A 113 -18.30 0.45 -3.56
C THR A 113 -19.45 0.12 -2.61
N ALA A 114 -19.17 0.15 -1.31
CA ALA A 114 -20.21 -0.06 -0.28
C ALA A 114 -21.24 1.09 -0.29
N GLU A 115 -22.46 0.80 0.18
CA GLU A 115 -23.52 1.79 0.35
C GLU A 115 -23.91 1.90 1.83
N PRO A 116 -23.75 3.08 2.48
CA PRO A 116 -23.18 4.32 1.93
C PRO A 116 -21.67 4.21 1.64
N ALA A 117 -21.17 5.04 0.73
CA ALA A 117 -19.76 5.07 0.38
C ALA A 117 -18.89 5.44 1.61
N PRO A 118 -17.84 4.67 1.92
CA PRO A 118 -16.95 4.97 3.06
C PRO A 118 -16.29 6.33 2.89
N ARG A 119 -16.31 7.16 3.94
CA ARG A 119 -15.71 8.49 3.95
C ARG A 119 -14.26 8.43 4.39
N ARG A 120 -13.39 9.24 3.79
CA ARG A 120 -11.99 9.33 4.21
C ARG A 120 -11.89 9.78 5.68
N GLY A 121 -11.15 9.01 6.47
CA GLY A 121 -10.79 9.31 7.85
C GLY A 121 -9.34 9.80 7.99
N ASP A 122 -8.72 9.47 9.13
CA ASP A 122 -7.36 9.90 9.43
C ASP A 122 -6.31 9.12 8.63
N THR A 123 -5.19 9.78 8.34
CA THR A 123 -3.98 9.13 7.83
C THR A 123 -3.06 8.78 9.00
N HIS A 124 -2.70 7.51 9.10
CA HIS A 124 -1.85 6.97 10.14
C HIS A 124 -0.48 6.66 9.58
N ARG A 125 0.55 6.92 10.39
CA ARG A 125 1.94 6.56 10.08
C ARG A 125 2.41 5.53 11.09
N ARG A 126 2.79 4.34 10.61
CA ARG A 126 3.25 3.22 11.44
C ARG A 126 4.72 2.93 11.16
N LEU A 127 5.51 2.78 12.22
CA LEU A 127 6.92 2.40 12.11
C LEU A 127 7.04 0.94 11.68
N LEU A 128 7.92 0.68 10.72
CA LEU A 128 8.29 -0.67 10.34
C LEU A 128 9.42 -1.17 11.25
N ALA A 129 9.31 -2.42 11.69
CA ALA A 129 10.30 -3.03 12.57
C ALA A 129 11.63 -3.26 11.84
N GLY A 130 12.73 -3.02 12.54
CA GLY A 130 14.09 -3.19 12.03
C GLY A 130 14.83 -1.87 11.85
N ILE A 131 16.14 -2.00 11.61
CA ILE A 131 17.03 -0.88 11.36
C ILE A 131 17.23 -0.77 9.84
N PRO A 132 16.95 0.38 9.22
CA PRO A 132 17.24 0.60 7.80
C PRO A 132 18.74 0.44 7.51
N GLN A 133 19.04 -0.38 6.52
CA GLN A 133 20.37 -0.64 5.99
C GLN A 133 20.34 -0.48 4.47
N GLN A 134 21.44 -0.01 3.90
CA GLN A 134 21.59 0.07 2.45
C GLN A 134 21.48 -1.33 1.85
N HIS A 135 20.60 -1.49 0.85
CA HIS A 135 20.53 -2.70 0.07
C HIS A 135 21.50 -2.63 -1.13
N PRO A 136 22.12 -3.75 -1.58
CA PRO A 136 23.00 -3.74 -2.75
C PRO A 136 22.31 -3.31 -4.06
N ARG A 137 21.03 -3.68 -4.23
CA ARG A 137 20.18 -3.22 -5.33
C ARG A 137 19.78 -1.76 -5.11
N ALA A 138 20.09 -0.90 -6.09
CA ALA A 138 19.67 0.51 -6.08
C ALA A 138 18.14 0.63 -6.02
N GLY A 139 17.64 1.62 -5.28
CA GLY A 139 16.19 1.80 -5.07
C GLY A 139 15.61 1.02 -3.90
N TRP A 140 16.39 0.17 -3.25
CA TRP A 140 15.94 -0.73 -2.17
C TRP A 140 16.61 -0.44 -0.82
N THR A 141 15.91 -0.79 0.25
CA THR A 141 16.40 -0.73 1.64
C THR A 141 16.12 -2.04 2.34
N THR A 142 17.07 -2.54 3.13
CA THR A 142 16.85 -3.68 4.03
C THR A 142 16.46 -3.16 5.41
N LEU A 143 15.37 -3.65 5.96
CA LEU A 143 15.09 -3.58 7.40
C LEU A 143 15.58 -4.88 8.03
N ALA A 144 16.59 -4.80 8.90
CA ALA A 144 17.13 -5.95 9.61
C ALA A 144 17.12 -5.74 11.12
N SER A 145 17.01 -6.83 11.87
CA SER A 145 17.21 -6.85 13.32
C SER A 145 17.50 -8.27 13.79
N ASP A 146 18.01 -8.40 15.01
CA ASP A 146 18.23 -9.71 15.63
C ASP A 146 16.92 -10.44 16.01
N ARG A 147 15.77 -9.74 15.98
CA ARG A 147 14.47 -10.26 16.46
C ARG A 147 13.53 -10.73 15.36
N TYR A 148 13.71 -10.22 14.14
CA TYR A 148 12.78 -10.42 13.04
C TYR A 148 13.57 -10.74 11.78
N ALA A 149 12.98 -11.55 10.89
CA ALA A 149 13.52 -11.76 9.57
C ALA A 149 13.72 -10.42 8.85
N ALA A 150 14.77 -10.34 8.03
CA ALA A 150 15.02 -9.16 7.23
C ALA A 150 13.86 -8.95 6.24
N ALA A 151 13.45 -7.69 6.09
CA ALA A 151 12.51 -7.29 5.05
C ALA A 151 13.24 -6.39 4.05
N HIS A 152 13.05 -6.65 2.76
CA HIS A 152 13.61 -5.84 1.69
C HIS A 152 12.49 -5.00 1.10
N LEU A 153 12.63 -3.67 1.09
CA LEU A 153 11.57 -2.77 0.65
C LEU A 153 12.06 -1.92 -0.54
N PRO A 154 11.19 -1.68 -1.55
CA PRO A 154 11.49 -0.87 -2.73
C PRO A 154 11.40 0.63 -2.42
N VAL A 155 12.18 1.07 -1.44
CA VAL A 155 12.28 2.48 -1.05
C VAL A 155 13.73 2.83 -0.82
N THR A 156 14.15 4.00 -1.29
CA THR A 156 15.47 4.55 -0.97
C THR A 156 15.38 5.33 0.34
N ALA A 157 16.15 4.91 1.34
CA ALA A 157 16.09 5.49 2.68
C ALA A 157 17.49 5.85 3.20
N VAL A 158 18.31 6.47 2.34
CA VAL A 158 19.67 6.90 2.69
C VAL A 158 19.61 7.88 3.87
N GLY A 159 20.28 7.53 4.98
CA GLY A 159 20.31 8.34 6.19
C GLY A 159 19.01 8.33 7.03
N ALA A 160 18.00 7.56 6.64
CA ALA A 160 16.79 7.39 7.45
C ALA A 160 17.10 6.57 8.71
N ARG A 161 16.51 6.94 9.85
CA ARG A 161 16.64 6.16 11.09
C ARG A 161 15.55 5.10 11.25
N ALA A 162 14.43 5.28 10.54
CA ALA A 162 13.33 4.34 10.51
C ALA A 162 12.62 4.40 9.16
N LEU A 163 11.89 3.33 8.83
CA LEU A 163 10.90 3.35 7.76
C LEU A 163 9.50 3.40 8.36
N THR A 164 8.59 4.02 7.62
CA THR A 164 7.18 4.07 7.97
C THR A 164 6.30 3.69 6.80
N VAL A 165 5.21 2.99 7.09
CA VAL A 165 4.09 2.82 6.19
C VAL A 165 2.99 3.82 6.57
N GLU A 166 2.46 4.52 5.57
CA GLU A 166 1.30 5.40 5.73
C GLU A 166 0.05 4.69 5.22
N THR A 167 -0.99 4.72 6.05
CA THR A 167 -2.29 4.14 5.74
C THR A 167 -3.40 5.15 5.97
N VAL A 168 -4.49 5.06 5.22
CA VAL A 168 -5.68 5.90 5.38
C VAL A 168 -6.84 5.01 5.80
N GLU A 169 -7.54 5.39 6.86
CA GLU A 169 -8.79 4.75 7.26
C GLU A 169 -9.97 5.33 6.49
N TYR A 170 -10.95 4.49 6.17
CA TYR A 170 -12.22 4.89 5.57
C TYR A 170 -13.37 4.42 6.45
N LEU A 171 -14.26 5.35 6.77
CA LEU A 171 -15.22 5.24 7.84
C LEU A 171 -16.64 5.15 7.30
N VAL A 172 -17.44 4.29 7.91
CA VAL A 172 -18.91 4.29 7.77
C VAL A 172 -19.51 4.66 9.12
N GLU A 173 -20.72 5.21 9.08
CA GLU A 173 -21.45 5.60 10.28
C GLU A 173 -22.73 4.79 10.37
N ASP A 174 -22.98 4.18 11.52
CA ASP A 174 -24.21 3.43 11.77
C ASP A 174 -25.39 4.37 12.09
N ILE A 175 -26.57 3.77 12.33
CA ILE A 175 -27.79 4.53 12.66
C ILE A 175 -27.74 5.24 14.01
N HIS A 176 -26.75 4.95 14.86
CA HIS A 176 -26.55 5.54 16.17
C HIS A 176 -25.48 6.64 16.16
N GLY A 177 -24.82 6.88 15.03
CA GLY A 177 -23.72 7.84 14.90
C GLY A 177 -22.35 7.28 15.31
N ASN A 178 -22.22 5.95 15.47
CA ASN A 178 -20.94 5.33 15.72
C ASN A 178 -20.15 5.22 14.41
N LEU A 179 -18.86 5.51 14.48
CA LEU A 179 -17.94 5.39 13.34
C LEU A 179 -17.18 4.07 13.40
N ASP A 180 -17.31 3.28 12.34
CA ASP A 180 -16.54 2.05 12.13
C ASP A 180 -15.57 2.22 10.97
N VAL A 181 -14.39 1.61 11.09
CA VAL A 181 -13.44 1.51 9.98
C VAL A 181 -13.94 0.43 9.01
N ALA A 182 -14.49 0.87 7.88
CA ALA A 182 -14.92 -0.03 6.81
C ALA A 182 -13.73 -0.54 5.99
N ASP A 183 -12.70 0.28 5.81
CA ASP A 183 -11.54 -0.07 5.00
C ASP A 183 -10.27 0.70 5.42
N VAL A 184 -9.10 0.18 5.07
CA VAL A 184 -7.79 0.81 5.23
C VAL A 184 -6.97 0.63 3.95
N ARG A 185 -6.43 1.71 3.40
CA ARG A 185 -5.51 1.64 2.25
C ARG A 185 -4.10 2.05 2.63
N THR A 186 -3.12 1.34 2.11
CA THR A 186 -1.71 1.74 2.09
C THR A 186 -1.50 2.80 1.03
N VAL A 187 -0.86 3.90 1.38
CA VAL A 187 -0.66 5.04 0.47
C VAL A 187 0.80 5.45 0.30
N ALA A 188 1.68 5.11 1.24
CA ALA A 188 3.10 5.40 1.08
C ALA A 188 3.99 4.50 1.92
N LEU A 189 5.20 4.28 1.39
CA LEU A 189 6.38 3.91 2.16
C LEU A 189 7.33 5.10 2.21
N ARG A 190 7.80 5.47 3.40
CA ARG A 190 8.67 6.63 3.59
C ARG A 190 9.86 6.31 4.49
N GLY A 191 11.02 6.86 4.13
CA GLY A 191 12.12 7.04 5.07
C GLY A 191 11.81 8.16 6.05
N ALA A 192 11.91 7.87 7.34
CA ALA A 192 11.87 8.87 8.39
C ALA A 192 13.31 9.31 8.72
N VAL A 193 13.67 10.50 8.26
CA VAL A 193 14.81 11.23 8.80
C VAL A 193 14.39 11.70 10.20
N ALA A 194 15.26 11.57 11.19
CA ALA A 194 14.91 11.92 12.55
C ALA A 194 14.59 13.42 12.65
N ASP A 195 13.33 13.76 12.88
CA ASP A 195 12.93 15.01 13.52
C ASP A 195 11.62 14.83 14.30
N ALA A 196 11.74 14.41 15.56
CA ALA A 196 10.60 14.38 16.51
C ALA A 196 11.01 14.48 17.99
N ARG A 197 12.24 14.91 18.31
CA ARG A 197 12.60 15.31 19.69
C ARG A 197 12.54 16.84 19.90
N ALA A 198 12.77 17.64 18.85
CA ALA A 198 12.74 19.10 18.94
C ALA A 198 11.32 19.68 19.19
N ALA A 199 10.26 19.06 18.69
CA ALA A 199 8.89 19.56 18.86
C ALA A 199 8.31 19.34 20.27
N ARG A 200 8.89 18.42 21.08
CA ARG A 200 8.46 18.17 22.47
C ARG A 200 9.29 18.93 23.51
N GLU A 201 10.50 19.35 23.17
CA GLU A 201 11.36 20.12 24.09
C GLU A 201 11.13 21.64 23.98
N GLN A 202 10.71 22.17 22.82
CA GLN A 202 10.36 23.60 22.67
C GLN A 202 9.06 24.03 23.36
N GLY A 203 8.17 23.09 23.74
CA GLY A 203 6.97 23.37 24.53
C GLY A 203 7.17 23.27 26.05
N ARG A 204 8.39 22.99 26.52
CA ARG A 204 8.70 22.76 27.95
C ARG A 204 9.73 23.74 28.54
N THR A 205 10.24 24.67 27.75
CA THR A 205 11.23 25.69 28.20
C THR A 205 10.67 27.12 28.14
N THR A 206 9.35 27.26 28.22
CA THR A 206 8.69 28.53 28.57
C THR A 206 7.57 28.23 29.56
N ALA A 207 7.97 28.00 30.81
CA ALA A 207 7.14 28.12 32.01
C ALA A 207 8.05 28.58 33.15
#